data_AF-A0A0X3YBC5-F1
#
_entry.id   AF-A0A0X3YBC5-F1
#
_cell.length_a   1.000
_cell.length_b   1.000
_cell.length_c   1.000
_cell.angle_alpha   90.00
_cell.angle_beta   90.00
_cell.angle_gamma   90.00
#
_symmetry.space_group_name_H-M   'P 1'
#
loop_
_entity.id
_entity.type
_entity.pdbx_description
1 polymer ?
#
loop_
_entity_poly.entity_id
_entity_poly.type
_entity_poly.pdbx_seq_one_letter_code
_entity_poly.pdbx_strand_id
1 'polypeptide(L)'
;MIGSALEQNGWQQGTLFSDADAIRICTEIGATIKQPFVLIVASQSCDIANNNLELDPHVEVYAARLIEKPEGNYQHNKNARLLHTKFIQRQPGAGMSSEKYIEIKAFEKHFVPKALLQRFVPDTDKQMEEYDVRNFADWLAARYSRPALPTAFNNRIDAADPRGALREKVKKANNVLSGMYVEILPFAELKDTEQYHVNLLGTIPADFDGDLAKAETALTKHAEILRAANMDVTQRLVKEDEISLALIRRFKRFYYDDLSYRTEAPLPAEVTG
;
A
#
# COMPACT_ATOMS: atom_id res chain seq x y z
N MET A 1 30.09 -2.24 -12.55
CA MET A 1 28.86 -1.84 -13.25
C MET A 1 28.02 -0.96 -12.32
N ILE A 2 27.25 -0.01 -12.85
CA ILE A 2 26.63 1.05 -12.03
C ILE A 2 25.58 0.50 -11.05
N GLY A 3 24.61 -0.29 -11.53
CA GLY A 3 23.52 -0.82 -10.71
C GLY A 3 24.01 -1.71 -9.57
N SER A 4 24.90 -2.67 -9.86
CA SER A 4 25.48 -3.53 -8.82
C SER A 4 26.27 -2.74 -7.76
N ALA A 5 26.92 -1.63 -8.14
CA ALA A 5 27.61 -0.79 -7.17
C ALA A 5 26.62 -0.03 -6.27
N LEU A 6 25.46 0.38 -6.81
CA LEU A 6 24.42 1.01 -6.00
C LEU A 6 23.84 0.04 -4.97
N GLU A 7 23.52 -1.18 -5.38
CA GLU A 7 23.03 -2.24 -4.49
C GLU A 7 24.05 -2.56 -3.39
N GLN A 8 25.34 -2.74 -3.74
CA GLN A 8 26.41 -2.98 -2.78
C GLN A 8 26.60 -1.85 -1.77
N ASN A 9 26.31 -0.61 -2.17
CA ASN A 9 26.34 0.56 -1.30
C ASN A 9 25.05 0.73 -0.47
N GLY A 10 24.15 -0.24 -0.48
CA GLY A 10 22.95 -0.28 0.35
C GLY A 10 21.75 0.47 -0.22
N TRP A 11 21.77 0.90 -1.49
CA TRP A 11 20.58 1.47 -2.12
C TRP A 11 19.52 0.40 -2.36
N GLN A 12 18.34 0.58 -1.78
CA GLN A 12 17.20 -0.32 -1.92
C GLN A 12 15.88 0.46 -1.77
N GLN A 13 14.74 -0.16 -2.09
CA GLN A 13 13.44 0.48 -1.91
C GLN A 13 13.24 0.90 -0.44
N GLY A 14 12.73 2.12 -0.23
CA GLY A 14 12.47 2.68 1.10
C GLY A 14 13.69 3.30 1.79
N THR A 15 14.89 3.29 1.19
CA THR A 15 16.02 4.03 1.77
C THR A 15 15.83 5.53 1.63
N LEU A 16 16.34 6.27 2.62
CA LEU A 16 16.27 7.72 2.66
C LEU A 16 17.63 8.35 2.38
N PHE A 17 17.59 9.62 2.01
CA PHE A 17 18.77 10.46 1.80
C PHE A 17 19.02 11.36 3.02
N SER A 18 20.28 11.76 3.21
CA SER A 18 20.62 12.84 4.14
C SER A 18 19.94 14.14 3.68
N ASP A 19 19.68 15.07 4.61
CA ASP A 19 18.97 16.32 4.26
C ASP A 19 19.79 17.13 3.24
N ALA A 20 21.12 17.13 3.40
CA ALA A 20 22.04 17.78 2.48
C ALA A 20 22.03 17.13 1.08
N ASP A 21 22.07 15.79 1.02
CA ASP A 21 22.08 15.07 -0.25
C ASP A 21 20.74 15.14 -0.96
N ALA A 22 19.63 15.10 -0.22
CA ALA A 22 18.28 15.28 -0.76
C ALA A 22 18.16 16.63 -1.48
N ILE A 23 18.61 17.73 -0.85
CA ILE A 23 18.61 19.07 -1.45
C ILE A 23 19.50 19.11 -2.69
N ARG A 24 20.71 18.53 -2.60
CA ARG A 24 21.68 18.52 -3.70
C ARG A 24 21.13 17.76 -4.90
N ILE A 25 20.55 16.57 -4.70
CA ILE A 25 19.96 15.76 -5.77
C ILE A 25 18.79 16.50 -6.41
N CYS A 26 17.86 17.03 -5.62
CA CYS A 26 16.73 17.80 -6.15
C CYS A 26 17.22 18.98 -7.01
N THR A 27 18.27 19.67 -6.58
CA THR A 27 18.88 20.76 -7.35
C THR A 27 19.49 20.26 -8.66
N GLU A 28 20.27 19.18 -8.63
CA GLU A 28 20.93 18.61 -9.82
C GLU A 28 19.93 18.09 -10.86
N ILE A 29 18.74 17.62 -10.44
CA ILE A 29 17.65 17.21 -11.35
C ILE A 29 16.68 18.34 -11.69
N GLY A 30 16.93 19.57 -11.24
CA GLY A 30 16.09 20.74 -11.51
C GLY A 30 14.73 20.75 -10.78
N ALA A 31 14.57 19.95 -9.72
CA ALA A 31 13.37 19.93 -8.89
C ALA A 31 13.45 20.98 -7.79
N THR A 32 12.43 21.85 -7.69
CA THR A 32 12.31 22.84 -6.61
C THR A 32 11.29 22.39 -5.57
N ILE A 33 11.76 22.03 -4.38
CA ILE A 33 10.91 21.63 -3.25
C ILE A 33 10.90 22.75 -2.21
N LYS A 34 9.72 23.32 -1.95
CA LYS A 34 9.57 24.55 -1.13
C LYS A 34 9.37 24.30 0.36
N GLN A 35 9.11 23.06 0.76
CA GLN A 35 8.74 22.69 2.13
C GLN A 35 9.76 21.68 2.69
N PRO A 36 9.91 21.57 4.02
CA PRO A 36 10.74 20.53 4.62
C PRO A 36 10.33 19.15 4.11
N PHE A 37 11.30 18.40 3.60
CA PHE A 37 11.08 17.13 2.94
C PHE A 37 12.20 16.14 3.25
N VAL A 38 11.90 14.88 3.03
CA VAL A 38 12.89 13.81 2.89
C VAL A 38 12.76 13.19 1.51
N LEU A 39 13.87 12.73 0.95
CA LEU A 39 13.86 12.00 -0.31
C LEU A 39 13.87 10.51 0.00
N ILE A 40 13.05 9.72 -0.71
CA ILE A 40 12.88 8.29 -0.46
C ILE A 40 12.95 7.53 -1.79
N VAL A 41 13.68 6.42 -1.82
CA VAL A 41 13.79 5.54 -2.99
C VAL A 41 12.52 4.71 -3.17
N ALA A 42 11.95 4.74 -4.37
CA ALA A 42 10.74 4.00 -4.73
C ALA A 42 10.97 2.85 -5.72
N SER A 43 12.03 2.88 -6.53
CA SER A 43 12.39 1.73 -7.37
C SER A 43 12.67 0.48 -6.52
N GLN A 44 12.32 -0.70 -7.04
CA GLN A 44 12.66 -1.95 -6.37
C GLN A 44 14.16 -2.22 -6.44
N SER A 45 14.68 -3.02 -5.51
CA SER A 45 16.11 -3.35 -5.44
C SER A 45 16.62 -3.98 -6.75
N CYS A 46 15.80 -4.79 -7.44
CA CYS A 46 16.17 -5.37 -8.74
C CYS A 46 16.31 -4.32 -9.85
N ASP A 47 15.47 -3.28 -9.86
CA ASP A 47 15.59 -2.15 -10.80
C ASP A 47 16.85 -1.35 -10.49
N ILE A 48 17.13 -1.10 -9.21
CA ILE A 48 18.35 -0.37 -8.78
C ILE A 48 19.61 -1.14 -9.19
N ALA A 49 19.65 -2.45 -8.94
CA ALA A 49 20.77 -3.34 -9.25
C ALA A 49 20.97 -3.56 -10.77
N ASN A 50 19.93 -3.31 -11.58
CA ASN A 50 19.99 -3.50 -13.01
C ASN A 50 21.04 -2.58 -13.65
N ASN A 51 21.96 -3.19 -14.40
CA ASN A 51 23.09 -2.53 -15.03
C ASN A 51 22.81 -2.08 -16.48
N ASN A 52 21.64 -2.42 -17.03
CA ASN A 52 21.24 -1.98 -18.36
C ASN A 52 20.73 -0.53 -18.33
N LEU A 53 21.64 0.42 -18.53
CA LEU A 53 21.33 1.85 -18.51
C LEU A 53 20.54 2.32 -19.74
N GLU A 54 20.43 1.52 -20.80
CA GLU A 54 19.58 1.87 -21.95
C GLU A 54 18.11 1.63 -21.64
N LEU A 55 17.80 0.54 -20.93
CA LEU A 55 16.43 0.19 -20.55
C LEU A 55 16.01 0.83 -19.23
N ASP A 56 16.93 0.97 -18.29
CA ASP A 56 16.64 1.44 -16.93
C ASP A 56 17.75 2.35 -16.38
N PRO A 57 17.82 3.61 -16.85
CA PRO A 57 18.90 4.54 -16.48
C PRO A 57 18.69 5.26 -15.13
N HIS A 58 17.50 5.16 -14.55
CA HIS A 58 17.06 6.04 -13.46
C HIS A 58 16.56 5.26 -12.25
N VAL A 59 16.58 5.90 -11.09
CA VAL A 59 15.93 5.46 -9.87
C VAL A 59 14.76 6.40 -9.59
N GLU A 60 13.56 5.85 -9.42
CA GLU A 60 12.38 6.61 -8.99
C GLU A 60 12.53 6.97 -7.51
N VAL A 61 12.31 8.24 -7.18
CA VAL A 61 12.34 8.76 -5.80
C VAL A 61 11.13 9.66 -5.56
N TYR A 62 10.70 9.77 -4.29
CA TYR A 62 9.64 10.70 -3.89
C TYR A 62 10.20 11.74 -2.92
N ALA A 63 9.84 13.00 -3.15
CA ALA A 63 10.04 14.07 -2.18
C ALA A 63 8.86 14.06 -1.20
N ALA A 64 9.05 13.40 -0.06
CA ALA A 64 8.02 13.25 0.96
C ALA A 64 8.05 14.41 1.94
N ARG A 65 6.90 15.05 2.18
CA ARG A 65 6.78 16.20 3.08
C ARG A 65 6.77 15.74 4.53
N LEU A 66 7.54 16.40 5.39
CA LEU A 66 7.46 16.18 6.85
C LEU A 66 6.13 16.70 7.39
N ILE A 67 5.47 15.90 8.23
CA ILE A 67 4.22 16.25 8.90
C ILE A 67 4.31 15.96 10.39
N GLU A 68 3.56 16.70 11.21
CA GLU A 68 3.58 16.51 12.67
C GLU A 68 2.81 15.25 13.10
N LYS A 69 1.71 14.95 12.40
CA LYS A 69 0.82 13.84 12.75
C LYS A 69 0.23 13.21 11.49
N PRO A 70 0.15 11.87 11.41
CA PRO A 70 -0.45 11.22 10.27
C PRO A 70 -1.99 11.27 10.36
N GLU A 71 -2.66 11.37 9.22
CA GLU A 71 -4.12 11.28 9.16
C GLU A 71 -4.51 9.84 8.87
N GLY A 72 -5.43 9.29 9.67
CA GLY A 72 -5.86 7.90 9.54
C GLY A 72 -6.37 7.53 8.15
N ASN A 73 -6.97 8.48 7.41
CA ASN A 73 -7.49 8.30 6.05
C ASN A 73 -6.42 8.18 4.96
N TYR A 74 -5.17 8.53 5.26
CA TYR A 74 -4.05 8.46 4.32
C TYR A 74 -3.02 7.40 4.72
N GLN A 75 -3.23 6.71 5.84
CA GLN A 75 -2.41 5.57 6.24
C GLN A 75 -2.93 4.26 5.65
N HIS A 76 -2.11 3.21 5.66
CA HIS A 76 -2.51 1.84 5.34
C HIS A 76 -3.16 1.72 3.94
N ASN A 77 -2.59 2.41 2.96
CA ASN A 77 -3.05 2.37 1.56
C ASN A 77 -4.52 2.73 1.33
N LYS A 78 -5.14 3.48 2.26
CA LYS A 78 -6.52 3.99 2.13
C LYS A 78 -6.72 4.87 0.91
N ASN A 79 -5.72 5.67 0.57
CA ASN A 79 -5.81 6.66 -0.49
C ASN A 79 -4.75 6.39 -1.57
N ALA A 80 -5.17 6.28 -2.83
CA ALA A 80 -4.28 6.01 -3.96
C ALA A 80 -3.39 7.20 -4.35
N ARG A 81 -3.68 8.40 -3.84
CA ARG A 81 -3.06 9.67 -4.23
C ARG A 81 -2.18 10.24 -3.13
N LEU A 82 -2.45 9.89 -1.87
CA LEU A 82 -1.75 10.35 -0.68
C LEU A 82 -1.44 9.16 0.23
N LEU A 83 -0.19 9.04 0.68
CA LEU A 83 0.22 8.10 1.71
C LEU A 83 0.83 8.86 2.87
N HIS A 84 0.35 8.58 4.09
CA HIS A 84 1.01 8.96 5.32
C HIS A 84 1.70 7.72 5.88
N THR A 85 3.00 7.82 6.11
CA THR A 85 3.82 6.75 6.70
C THR A 85 4.89 7.40 7.58
N LYS A 86 5.86 6.62 8.03
CA LYS A 86 6.86 7.03 9.01
C LYS A 86 8.24 6.46 8.70
N PHE A 87 9.24 7.09 9.31
CA PHE A 87 10.59 6.57 9.42
C PHE A 87 11.13 6.85 10.83
N ILE A 88 12.13 6.07 11.23
CA ILE A 88 12.86 6.26 12.47
C ILE A 88 14.08 7.13 12.19
N GLN A 89 14.23 8.21 12.95
CA GLN A 89 15.41 9.06 12.93
C GLN A 89 16.23 8.87 14.21
N ARG A 90 17.45 8.37 14.06
CA ARG A 90 18.45 8.28 15.13
C ARG A 90 19.12 9.62 15.32
N GLN A 91 19.31 10.03 16.56
CA GLN A 91 20.09 11.22 16.89
C GLN A 91 21.56 10.82 17.08
N PRO A 92 22.49 11.38 16.27
CA PRO A 92 23.91 11.10 16.42
C PRO A 92 24.39 11.38 17.85
N GLY A 93 25.06 10.41 18.46
CA GLY A 93 25.70 10.56 19.78
C GLY A 93 24.77 10.54 21.00
N ALA A 94 23.44 10.48 20.82
CA ALA A 94 22.49 10.50 21.93
C ALA A 94 21.90 9.13 22.28
N GLY A 95 22.09 8.11 21.42
CA GLY A 95 21.48 6.78 21.58
C GLY A 95 19.95 6.79 21.53
N MET A 96 19.34 7.94 21.21
CA MET A 96 17.90 8.15 21.14
C MET A 96 17.43 8.09 19.68
N SER A 97 16.29 7.45 19.46
CA SER A 97 15.57 7.46 18.19
C SER A 97 14.23 8.17 18.36
N SER A 98 13.75 8.78 17.28
CA SER A 98 12.43 9.40 17.22
C SER A 98 11.70 8.99 15.95
N GLU A 99 10.40 8.77 16.07
CA GLU A 99 9.54 8.54 14.91
C GLU A 99 9.24 9.88 14.23
N LYS A 100 9.34 9.91 12.91
CA LYS A 100 9.00 11.05 12.06
C LYS A 100 7.95 10.62 11.04
N TYR A 101 6.94 11.47 10.86
CA TYR A 101 5.86 11.22 9.91
C TYR A 101 6.06 12.00 8.62
N ILE A 102 5.63 11.38 7.54
CA ILE A 102 5.76 11.94 6.19
C ILE A 102 4.48 11.74 5.39
N GLU A 103 4.23 12.70 4.50
CA GLU A 103 3.20 12.66 3.47
C GLU A 103 3.87 12.48 2.11
N ILE A 104 3.47 11.43 1.40
CA ILE A 104 3.92 11.12 0.05
C ILE A 104 2.75 11.37 -0.90
N LYS A 105 2.92 12.25 -1.88
CA LYS A 105 1.92 12.46 -2.94
C LYS A 105 2.31 11.65 -4.17
N ALA A 106 1.34 10.94 -4.72
CA ALA A 106 1.54 10.03 -5.86
C ALA A 106 2.13 10.70 -7.12
N PHE A 107 1.90 12.01 -7.30
CA PHE A 107 2.41 12.75 -8.44
C PHE A 107 3.75 13.46 -8.17
N GLU A 108 4.19 13.58 -6.92
CA GLU A 108 5.44 14.26 -6.52
C GLU A 108 6.63 13.30 -6.58
N LYS A 109 6.78 12.64 -7.74
CA LYS A 109 7.86 11.70 -8.01
C LYS A 109 8.89 12.28 -8.95
N HIS A 110 10.13 11.86 -8.76
CA HIS A 110 11.28 12.30 -9.54
C HIS A 110 12.10 11.10 -10.00
N PHE A 111 12.90 11.31 -11.03
CA PHE A 111 13.80 10.30 -11.57
C PHE A 111 15.23 10.78 -11.43
N VAL A 112 16.02 10.04 -10.66
CA VAL A 112 17.44 10.35 -10.42
C VAL A 112 18.28 9.44 -11.31
N PRO A 113 19.14 9.98 -12.20
CA PRO A 113 20.04 9.14 -12.99
C PRO A 113 20.92 8.27 -12.09
N LYS A 114 21.07 6.98 -12.42
CA LYS A 114 21.92 6.07 -11.63
C LYS A 114 23.36 6.58 -11.52
N ALA A 115 23.89 7.18 -12.60
CA ALA A 115 25.21 7.80 -12.61
C ALA A 115 25.36 9.00 -11.66
N LEU A 116 24.26 9.72 -11.38
CA LEU A 116 24.23 10.75 -10.35
C LEU A 116 24.20 10.11 -8.96
N LEU A 117 23.33 9.12 -8.76
CA LEU A 117 23.12 8.46 -7.47
C LEU A 117 24.40 7.80 -6.92
N GLN A 118 25.30 7.32 -7.78
CA GLN A 118 26.58 6.73 -7.38
C GLN A 118 27.49 7.65 -6.54
N ARG A 119 27.24 8.96 -6.57
CA ARG A 119 28.02 9.95 -5.82
C ARG A 119 27.58 10.07 -4.36
N PHE A 120 26.55 9.33 -3.97
CA PHE A 120 25.86 9.43 -2.70
C PHE A 120 25.76 8.06 -2.04
N VAL A 121 25.49 8.09 -0.74
CA VAL A 121 25.20 6.90 0.07
C VAL A 121 23.85 7.06 0.75
N PRO A 122 23.14 5.96 1.07
CA PRO A 122 21.93 6.02 1.89
C PRO A 122 22.21 6.66 3.25
N ASP A 123 21.21 7.33 3.81
CA ASP A 123 21.26 7.85 5.17
C ASP A 123 21.24 6.67 6.17
N THR A 124 22.20 6.65 7.09
CA THR A 124 22.30 5.61 8.12
C THR A 124 21.52 5.95 9.40
N ASP A 125 21.16 7.22 9.58
CA ASP A 125 20.42 7.72 10.73
C ASP A 125 18.91 7.78 10.47
N LYS A 126 18.48 7.69 9.22
CA LYS A 126 17.05 7.61 8.84
C LYS A 126 16.73 6.26 8.23
N GLN A 127 15.75 5.57 8.80
CA GLN A 127 15.35 4.24 8.32
C GLN A 127 13.84 4.04 8.38
N MET A 128 13.24 3.57 7.28
CA MET A 128 11.89 2.99 7.32
C MET A 128 11.96 1.58 7.88
N GLU A 129 11.02 1.22 8.74
CA GLU A 129 10.90 -0.16 9.22
C GLU A 129 10.40 -1.06 8.08
N GLU A 130 10.71 -2.35 8.14
CA GLU A 130 10.39 -3.31 7.08
C GLU A 130 8.88 -3.34 6.73
N TYR A 131 8.04 -3.22 7.76
CA TYR A 131 6.59 -3.08 7.59
C TYR A 131 6.21 -1.82 6.79
N ASP A 132 6.82 -0.67 7.07
CA ASP A 132 6.55 0.59 6.38
C ASP A 132 7.05 0.55 4.93
N VAL A 133 8.20 -0.10 4.68
CA VAL A 133 8.71 -0.32 3.31
C VAL A 133 7.74 -1.19 2.50
N ARG A 134 7.25 -2.29 3.07
CA ARG A 134 6.24 -3.14 2.41
C ARG A 134 4.95 -2.37 2.11
N ASN A 135 4.46 -1.61 3.09
CA ASN A 135 3.26 -0.80 2.93
C ASN A 135 3.43 0.26 1.83
N PHE A 136 4.61 0.89 1.76
CA PHE A 136 4.97 1.82 0.68
C PHE A 136 5.03 1.12 -0.69
N ALA A 137 5.62 -0.07 -0.79
CA ALA A 137 5.65 -0.85 -2.02
C ALA A 137 4.24 -1.23 -2.51
N ASP A 138 3.39 -1.70 -1.59
CA ASP A 138 1.99 -2.00 -1.86
C ASP A 138 1.23 -0.76 -2.33
N TRP A 139 1.50 0.40 -1.72
CA TRP A 139 0.89 1.66 -2.14
C TRP A 139 1.24 2.00 -3.59
N LEU A 140 2.52 1.89 -3.95
CA LEU A 140 3.02 2.14 -5.30
C LEU A 140 2.36 1.19 -6.30
N ALA A 141 2.27 -0.11 -5.97
CA ALA A 141 1.63 -1.12 -6.81
C ALA A 141 0.12 -0.88 -6.97
N ALA A 142 -0.56 -0.52 -5.88
CA ALA A 142 -2.01 -0.28 -5.86
C ALA A 142 -2.44 0.82 -6.83
N ARG A 143 -1.55 1.74 -7.21
CA ARG A 143 -1.86 2.76 -8.22
C ARG A 143 -2.15 2.19 -9.60
N TYR A 144 -1.53 1.06 -9.94
CA TYR A 144 -1.68 0.43 -11.25
C TYR A 144 -2.62 -0.78 -11.21
N SER A 145 -2.77 -1.42 -10.06
CA SER A 145 -3.60 -2.61 -9.90
C SER A 145 -5.02 -2.36 -9.38
N ARG A 146 -5.32 -1.16 -8.87
CA ARG A 146 -6.68 -0.81 -8.41
C ARG A 146 -7.69 -0.99 -9.54
N PRO A 147 -8.73 -1.83 -9.36
CA PRO A 147 -9.74 -2.01 -10.38
C PRO A 147 -10.57 -0.73 -10.51
N ALA A 148 -10.73 -0.26 -11.74
CA ALA A 148 -11.75 0.73 -12.06
C ALA A 148 -13.12 0.03 -12.02
N LEU A 149 -13.76 0.02 -10.85
CA LEU A 149 -15.12 -0.52 -10.70
C LEU A 149 -16.14 0.41 -11.40
N PRO A 150 -17.28 -0.12 -11.87
CA PRO A 150 -18.36 0.71 -12.40
C PRO A 150 -18.73 1.83 -11.42
N THR A 151 -18.96 3.03 -11.96
CA THR A 151 -19.30 4.22 -11.18
C THR A 151 -20.64 4.04 -10.47
N ALA A 152 -21.64 3.49 -11.16
CA ALA A 152 -22.94 3.17 -10.57
C ALA A 152 -22.81 2.19 -9.39
N PHE A 153 -21.91 1.21 -9.48
CA PHE A 153 -21.63 0.28 -8.38
C PHE A 153 -21.10 1.03 -7.14
N ASN A 154 -20.09 1.88 -7.30
CA ASN A 154 -19.53 2.68 -6.20
C ASN A 154 -20.58 3.63 -5.60
N ASN A 155 -21.34 4.33 -6.44
CA ASN A 155 -22.36 5.28 -6.00
C ASN A 155 -23.45 4.62 -5.15
N ARG A 156 -23.86 3.39 -5.50
CA ARG A 156 -24.86 2.66 -4.70
C ARG A 156 -24.34 2.31 -3.31
N ILE A 157 -23.08 1.92 -3.20
CA ILE A 157 -22.45 1.63 -1.90
C ILE A 157 -22.38 2.90 -1.05
N ASP A 158 -21.93 4.01 -1.65
CA ASP A 158 -21.82 5.28 -0.93
C ASP A 158 -23.20 5.84 -0.52
N ALA A 159 -24.25 5.59 -1.32
CA ALA A 159 -25.63 5.94 -0.98
C ALA A 159 -26.23 5.04 0.11
N ALA A 160 -25.83 3.76 0.18
CA ALA A 160 -26.27 2.81 1.21
C ALA A 160 -25.55 3.00 2.55
N ASP A 161 -24.36 3.60 2.54
CA ASP A 161 -23.61 3.95 3.75
C ASP A 161 -23.25 5.45 3.80
N PRO A 162 -24.25 6.35 3.81
CA PRO A 162 -24.00 7.77 3.84
C PRO A 162 -23.35 8.10 5.19
N ARG A 163 -22.12 8.63 5.14
CA ARG A 163 -21.23 8.93 6.28
C ARG A 163 -20.38 7.76 6.81
N GLY A 164 -20.37 6.61 6.13
CA GLY A 164 -19.43 5.52 6.46
C GLY A 164 -19.72 4.81 7.78
N ALA A 165 -20.94 4.88 8.31
CA ALA A 165 -21.30 4.32 9.61
C ALA A 165 -21.28 2.78 9.62
N LEU A 166 -21.67 2.15 8.50
CA LEU A 166 -21.53 0.72 8.31
C LEU A 166 -20.05 0.36 8.14
N ARG A 167 -19.30 1.12 7.34
CA ARG A 167 -17.83 0.98 7.20
C ARG A 167 -17.15 1.03 8.57
N GLU A 168 -17.46 1.99 9.44
CA GLU A 168 -16.90 2.11 10.81
C GLU A 168 -17.23 0.92 11.72
N LYS A 169 -18.46 0.38 11.65
CA LYS A 169 -18.83 -0.84 12.40
C LYS A 169 -18.04 -2.06 11.91
N VAL A 170 -17.76 -2.11 10.61
CA VAL A 170 -17.00 -3.17 9.98
C VAL A 170 -15.50 -3.03 10.28
N LYS A 171 -14.95 -1.81 10.35
CA LYS A 171 -13.55 -1.58 10.72
C LYS A 171 -13.17 -2.21 12.06
N LYS A 172 -14.11 -2.28 13.00
CA LYS A 172 -13.92 -2.89 14.33
C LYS A 172 -13.94 -4.42 14.30
N ALA A 173 -14.50 -5.02 13.25
CA ALA A 173 -14.62 -6.46 13.09
C ALA A 173 -13.48 -7.07 12.26
N ASN A 174 -12.65 -6.24 11.61
CA ASN A 174 -11.83 -6.67 10.48
C ASN A 174 -10.40 -7.12 10.81
N ASN A 175 -10.03 -7.27 12.09
CA ASN A 175 -8.70 -7.74 12.48
C ASN A 175 -8.45 -9.24 12.13
N VAL A 176 -9.34 -9.86 11.36
CA VAL A 176 -9.35 -11.31 11.13
C VAL A 176 -9.23 -11.67 9.64
N LEU A 177 -9.64 -10.79 8.72
CA LEU A 177 -9.55 -11.03 7.28
C LEU A 177 -8.19 -10.56 6.74
N SER A 178 -7.50 -11.41 5.97
CA SER A 178 -6.28 -11.02 5.25
C SER A 178 -6.58 -10.30 3.94
N GLY A 179 -7.76 -10.53 3.35
CA GLY A 179 -8.15 -9.94 2.09
C GLY A 179 -9.64 -10.04 1.78
N MET A 180 -10.09 -9.18 0.87
CA MET A 180 -11.45 -9.18 0.34
C MET A 180 -11.42 -8.94 -1.17
N TYR A 181 -12.23 -9.73 -1.87
CA TYR A 181 -12.29 -9.71 -3.33
C TYR A 181 -13.75 -9.73 -3.78
N VAL A 182 -14.03 -9.07 -4.90
CA VAL A 182 -15.37 -8.93 -5.45
C VAL A 182 -15.39 -9.32 -6.92
N GLU A 183 -16.33 -10.18 -7.31
CA GLU A 183 -16.73 -10.38 -8.70
C GLU A 183 -18.07 -9.67 -8.90
N ILE A 184 -18.15 -8.78 -9.89
CA ILE A 184 -19.34 -7.96 -10.17
C ILE A 184 -19.90 -8.40 -11.52
N LEU A 185 -21.17 -8.76 -11.54
CA LEU A 185 -21.86 -9.31 -12.70
C LEU A 185 -23.18 -8.54 -12.93
N PRO A 186 -23.36 -7.88 -14.08
CA PRO A 186 -22.33 -7.60 -15.09
C PRO A 186 -21.29 -6.58 -14.60
N PHE A 187 -20.06 -6.68 -15.11
CA PHE A 187 -19.03 -5.65 -14.91
C PHE A 187 -19.25 -4.47 -15.86
N ALA A 188 -20.35 -3.72 -15.64
CA ALA A 188 -20.78 -2.61 -16.48
C ALA A 188 -21.53 -1.54 -15.67
N GLU A 189 -21.75 -0.36 -16.25
CA GLU A 189 -22.65 0.65 -15.69
C GLU A 189 -24.10 0.16 -15.80
N LEU A 190 -24.82 0.20 -14.68
CA LEU A 190 -26.22 -0.21 -14.61
C LEU A 190 -27.13 0.96 -14.23
N LYS A 191 -28.35 0.96 -14.76
CA LYS A 191 -29.42 1.89 -14.33
C LYS A 191 -29.88 1.51 -12.93
N ASP A 192 -30.43 2.46 -12.19
CA ASP A 192 -30.87 2.25 -10.79
C ASP A 192 -31.91 1.13 -10.61
N THR A 193 -32.67 0.81 -11.66
CA THR A 193 -33.67 -0.27 -11.68
C THR A 193 -33.08 -1.66 -11.86
N GLU A 194 -31.82 -1.76 -12.31
CA GLU A 194 -31.11 -3.01 -12.59
C GLU A 194 -30.23 -3.39 -11.38
N GLN A 195 -30.05 -4.68 -11.10
CA GLN A 195 -29.25 -5.16 -9.96
C GLN A 195 -27.92 -5.75 -10.41
N TYR A 196 -26.88 -5.49 -9.61
CA TYR A 196 -25.63 -6.24 -9.69
C TYR A 196 -25.78 -7.57 -8.95
N HIS A 197 -25.32 -8.66 -9.56
CA HIS A 197 -24.95 -9.87 -8.83
C HIS A 197 -23.49 -9.75 -8.40
N VAL A 198 -23.24 -10.01 -7.12
CA VAL A 198 -21.94 -9.82 -6.49
C VAL A 198 -21.54 -11.09 -5.77
N ASN A 199 -20.38 -11.63 -6.14
CA ASN A 199 -19.74 -12.67 -5.35
C ASN A 199 -18.66 -12.01 -4.50
N LEU A 200 -18.79 -12.09 -3.19
CA LEU A 200 -17.85 -11.55 -2.21
C LEU A 200 -16.98 -12.68 -1.64
N LEU A 201 -15.68 -12.59 -1.84
CA LEU A 201 -14.71 -13.56 -1.32
C LEU A 201 -13.89 -12.92 -0.21
N GLY A 202 -14.01 -13.42 1.01
CA GLY A 202 -13.12 -13.09 2.12
C GLY A 202 -12.01 -14.13 2.23
N THR A 203 -10.79 -13.68 2.54
CA THR A 203 -9.65 -14.56 2.78
C THR A 203 -9.11 -14.37 4.19
N ILE A 204 -8.56 -15.45 4.74
CA ILE A 204 -7.81 -15.50 5.99
C ILE A 204 -6.46 -16.18 5.75
N PRO A 205 -5.43 -15.90 6.57
CA PRO A 205 -4.13 -16.56 6.45
C PRO A 205 -4.27 -18.09 6.44
N ALA A 206 -3.41 -18.78 5.68
CA ALA A 206 -3.44 -20.25 5.60
C ALA A 206 -3.30 -20.90 6.99
N ASP A 207 -2.41 -20.35 7.80
CA ASP A 207 -2.11 -20.76 9.17
C ASP A 207 -3.06 -20.16 10.22
N PHE A 208 -4.14 -19.49 9.80
CA PHE A 208 -5.11 -18.91 10.73
C PHE A 208 -5.72 -19.99 11.64
N ASP A 209 -5.50 -19.82 12.94
CA ASP A 209 -5.93 -20.68 14.05
C ASP A 209 -7.02 -20.02 14.92
N GLY A 210 -7.43 -18.81 14.56
CA GLY A 210 -8.44 -18.04 15.29
C GLY A 210 -9.88 -18.46 15.00
N ASP A 211 -10.81 -17.64 15.48
CA ASP A 211 -12.25 -17.91 15.41
C ASP A 211 -12.82 -17.64 14.00
N LEU A 212 -13.05 -18.73 13.25
CA LEU A 212 -13.65 -18.69 11.91
C LEU A 212 -15.05 -18.06 11.90
N ALA A 213 -15.84 -18.23 12.97
CA ALA A 213 -17.17 -17.63 13.05
C ALA A 213 -17.09 -16.10 13.16
N LYS A 214 -16.05 -15.57 13.81
CA LYS A 214 -15.77 -14.11 13.81
C LYS A 214 -15.36 -13.62 12.43
N ALA A 215 -14.51 -14.36 11.71
CA ALA A 215 -14.12 -14.01 10.34
C ALA A 215 -15.33 -14.00 9.40
N GLU A 216 -16.19 -15.02 9.49
CA GLU A 216 -17.42 -15.12 8.70
C GLU A 216 -18.42 -14.02 9.06
N THR A 217 -18.53 -13.67 10.34
CA THR A 217 -19.33 -12.52 10.79
C THR A 217 -18.79 -11.21 10.22
N ALA A 218 -17.47 -11.02 10.17
CA ALA A 218 -16.86 -9.82 9.57
C ALA A 218 -17.19 -9.73 8.07
N LEU A 219 -17.03 -10.84 7.33
CA LEU A 219 -17.39 -10.91 5.92
C LEU A 219 -18.89 -10.66 5.68
N THR A 220 -19.75 -11.20 6.54
CA THR A 220 -21.21 -11.00 6.46
C THR A 220 -21.59 -9.54 6.58
N LYS A 221 -20.97 -8.79 7.51
CA LYS A 221 -21.24 -7.35 7.64
C LYS A 221 -20.84 -6.56 6.39
N HIS A 222 -19.78 -6.97 5.69
CA HIS A 222 -19.45 -6.37 4.38
C HIS A 222 -20.49 -6.69 3.32
N ALA A 223 -20.99 -7.93 3.27
CA ALA A 223 -22.05 -8.31 2.34
C ALA A 223 -23.36 -7.59 2.63
N GLU A 224 -23.69 -7.31 3.90
CA GLU A 224 -24.87 -6.52 4.29
C GLU A 224 -24.84 -5.09 3.71
N ILE A 225 -23.66 -4.45 3.63
CA ILE A 225 -23.52 -3.14 2.98
C ILE A 225 -23.88 -3.24 1.50
N LEU A 226 -23.38 -4.26 0.82
CA LEU A 226 -23.66 -4.49 -0.60
C LEU A 226 -25.15 -4.82 -0.84
N ARG A 227 -25.77 -5.61 0.04
CA ARG A 227 -27.21 -5.89 0.00
C ARG A 227 -28.05 -4.63 0.23
N ALA A 228 -27.65 -3.78 1.19
CA ALA A 228 -28.28 -2.48 1.43
C ALA A 228 -28.16 -1.54 0.21
N ALA A 229 -27.14 -1.74 -0.62
CA ALA A 229 -26.94 -1.05 -1.90
C ALA A 229 -27.76 -1.62 -3.07
N ASN A 230 -28.80 -2.42 -2.80
CA ASN A 230 -29.66 -3.07 -3.78
C ASN A 230 -28.87 -3.95 -4.76
N MET A 231 -27.98 -4.79 -4.22
CA MET A 231 -27.23 -5.81 -4.95
C MET A 231 -27.61 -7.20 -4.46
N ASP A 232 -27.60 -8.17 -5.35
CA ASP A 232 -27.72 -9.59 -5.01
C ASP A 232 -26.35 -10.16 -4.66
N VAL A 233 -26.14 -10.56 -3.40
CA VAL A 233 -24.80 -10.83 -2.85
C VAL A 233 -24.69 -12.25 -2.33
N THR A 234 -23.82 -13.03 -2.99
CA THR A 234 -23.28 -14.27 -2.43
C THR A 234 -21.94 -13.99 -1.75
N GLN A 235 -21.61 -14.74 -0.70
CA GLN A 235 -20.35 -14.56 0.02
C GLN A 235 -19.71 -15.90 0.32
N ARG A 236 -18.37 -15.93 0.36
CA ARG A 236 -17.60 -17.11 0.75
C ARG A 236 -16.34 -16.69 1.50
N LEU A 237 -16.05 -17.38 2.60
CA LEU A 237 -14.78 -17.30 3.32
C LEU A 237 -13.91 -18.50 2.92
N VAL A 238 -12.62 -18.27 2.69
CA VAL A 238 -11.63 -19.33 2.36
C VAL A 238 -10.28 -19.02 3.00
N LYS A 239 -9.48 -20.04 3.26
CA LYS A 239 -8.06 -19.84 3.56
C LYS A 239 -7.28 -19.54 2.28
N GLU A 240 -6.18 -18.80 2.41
CA GLU A 240 -5.35 -18.39 1.27
C GLU A 240 -4.80 -19.55 0.44
N ASP A 241 -4.47 -20.67 1.08
CA ASP A 241 -3.94 -21.89 0.44
C ASP A 241 -5.02 -22.74 -0.24
N GLU A 242 -6.30 -22.43 -0.02
CA GLU A 242 -7.44 -23.11 -0.64
C GLU A 242 -7.92 -22.43 -1.95
N ILE A 243 -7.29 -21.32 -2.34
CA ILE A 243 -7.70 -20.51 -3.48
C ILE A 243 -6.98 -20.97 -4.75
N SER A 244 -7.73 -21.49 -5.72
CA SER A 244 -7.20 -21.72 -7.06
C SER A 244 -6.95 -20.41 -7.81
N LEU A 245 -5.92 -20.39 -8.66
CA LEU A 245 -5.64 -19.25 -9.55
C LEU A 245 -6.81 -18.95 -10.50
N ALA A 246 -7.55 -19.98 -10.92
CA ALA A 246 -8.72 -19.83 -11.77
C ALA A 246 -9.87 -19.08 -11.06
N LEU A 247 -10.05 -19.36 -9.76
CA LEU A 247 -11.03 -18.66 -8.94
C LEU A 247 -10.63 -17.19 -8.77
N ILE A 248 -9.42 -16.91 -8.28
CA ILE A 248 -9.04 -15.52 -7.92
C ILE A 248 -9.01 -14.58 -9.14
N ARG A 249 -8.71 -15.09 -10.34
CA ARG A 249 -8.70 -14.31 -11.59
C ARG A 249 -10.06 -13.72 -11.97
N ARG A 250 -11.16 -14.33 -11.53
CA ARG A 250 -12.51 -13.82 -11.75
C ARG A 250 -12.84 -12.65 -10.83
N PHE A 251 -12.18 -12.60 -9.68
CA PHE A 251 -12.40 -11.59 -8.67
C PHE A 251 -11.43 -10.42 -8.87
N LYS A 252 -11.91 -9.24 -8.55
CA LYS A 252 -11.08 -8.05 -8.41
C LYS A 252 -10.86 -7.81 -6.93
N ARG A 253 -9.63 -7.51 -6.51
CA ARG A 253 -9.37 -7.13 -5.12
C ARG A 253 -10.24 -5.93 -4.77
N PHE A 254 -11.07 -6.08 -3.76
CA PHE A 254 -11.97 -5.03 -3.34
C PHE A 254 -11.25 -4.25 -2.25
N TYR A 255 -10.77 -3.06 -2.60
CA TYR A 255 -9.90 -2.23 -1.74
C TYR A 255 -10.67 -1.67 -0.54
N TYR A 256 -10.92 -2.53 0.43
CA TYR A 256 -11.10 -2.26 1.86
C TYR A 256 -9.82 -2.62 2.64
N ASP A 257 -8.67 -2.63 1.95
CA ASP A 257 -7.34 -2.99 2.49
C ASP A 257 -6.91 -2.11 3.66
N ASP A 258 -7.61 -1.01 3.88
CA ASP A 258 -7.45 -0.13 5.02
C ASP A 258 -7.68 -0.75 6.40
N LEU A 259 -8.03 -2.03 6.39
CA LEU A 259 -8.46 -2.86 7.48
C LEU A 259 -7.57 -4.09 7.71
N SER A 260 -6.81 -4.54 6.70
CA SER A 260 -5.88 -5.68 6.81
C SER A 260 -4.51 -5.28 7.38
N TYR A 261 -4.10 -4.03 7.21
CA TYR A 261 -2.82 -3.53 7.72
C TYR A 261 -2.77 -3.30 9.25
N ARG A 262 -3.82 -3.66 10.00
CA ARG A 262 -3.92 -3.39 11.45
C ARG A 262 -3.28 -4.44 12.35
N THR A 263 -2.58 -5.43 11.80
CA THR A 263 -2.05 -6.54 12.58
C THR A 263 -0.55 -6.72 12.34
N GLU A 264 0.22 -6.78 13.44
CA GLU A 264 1.43 -7.57 13.54
C GLU A 264 1.00 -9.04 13.39
N ALA A 265 0.80 -9.50 12.16
CA ALA A 265 0.70 -10.93 11.92
C ALA A 265 2.08 -11.54 12.28
N PRO A 266 2.13 -12.58 13.14
CA PRO A 266 3.38 -13.28 13.39
C PRO A 266 3.98 -13.70 12.06
N LEU A 267 5.27 -13.45 11.86
CA LEU A 267 5.99 -14.03 10.73
C LEU A 267 5.84 -15.57 10.82
N PRO A 268 5.61 -16.27 9.70
CA PRO A 268 5.63 -17.72 9.71
C PRO A 268 6.97 -18.18 10.28
N ALA A 269 6.94 -19.23 11.10
CA ALA A 269 8.16 -19.80 11.68
C ALA A 269 9.16 -20.07 10.54
N GLU A 270 10.32 -19.42 10.59
CA GLU A 270 11.38 -19.65 9.62
C GLU A 270 11.74 -21.14 9.67
N VAL A 271 11.68 -21.82 8.53
CA VAL A 271 12.24 -23.16 8.42
C VAL A 271 13.75 -22.99 8.48
N THR A 272 14.35 -23.25 9.64
CA THR A 272 15.80 -23.37 9.76
C THR A 272 16.23 -24.56 8.89
N GLY A 273 16.73 -24.25 7.69
CA GLY A 273 17.48 -25.17 6.83
C GLY A 273 18.95 -25.18 7.20
#